data_AF-A0A6L8H9V6-F1
#
_entry.id   AF-A0A6L8H9V6-F1
#
_cell.length_a   1.000
_cell.length_b   1.000
_cell.length_c   1.000
_cell.angle_alpha   90.00
_cell.angle_beta   90.00
_cell.angle_gamma   90.00
#
_symmetry.space_group_name_H-M   'P 1'
#
loop_
_entity.id
_entity.type
_entity.pdbx_description
1 polymer ?
#
loop_
_entity_poly.entity_id
_entity_poly.type
_entity_poly.pdbx_seq_one_letter_code
_entity_poly.pdbx_strand_id
1 'polypeptide(L)' 'MEITNEAEQIGTFQTSIEPDQDCCTLFVPPHPNTRCRPDAIQQAENALPIQDMVRAGIETAELAELSFHAS' A
#
# COMPACT_ATOMS: atom_id res chain seq x y z
N MET A 1 13.02 15.67 8.12
CA MET A 1 12.74 15.99 6.70
C MET A 1 13.93 15.52 5.91
N GLU A 2 14.11 14.20 5.79
CA GLU A 2 15.23 13.63 5.04
C GLU A 2 14.67 12.91 3.81
N ILE A 3 13.77 11.92 4.00
CA ILE A 3 12.89 11.36 2.96
C ILE A 3 12.19 12.41 2.09
N THR A 4 11.63 13.46 2.68
CA THR A 4 10.95 14.54 1.93
C THR A 4 11.91 15.27 1.01
N ASN A 5 13.13 15.55 1.48
CA ASN A 5 14.13 16.26 0.68
C ASN A 5 14.62 15.38 -0.47
N GLU A 6 14.76 14.07 -0.25
CA GLU A 6 15.08 13.13 -1.32
C GLU A 6 13.98 13.07 -2.37
N ALA A 7 12.70 13.02 -1.96
CA ALA A 7 11.56 13.04 -2.88
C ALA A 7 11.50 14.33 -3.72
N GLU A 8 11.88 15.48 -3.14
CA GLU A 8 12.02 16.73 -3.87
C GLU A 8 13.18 16.67 -4.88
N GLN A 9 14.32 16.10 -4.50
CA GLN A 9 15.50 15.95 -5.36
C GLN A 9 15.23 15.06 -6.58
N ILE A 10 14.46 13.99 -6.44
CA ILE A 10 14.10 13.09 -7.56
C ILE A 10 12.81 13.52 -8.27
N GLY A 11 12.18 14.62 -7.85
CA GLY A 11 11.00 15.20 -8.49
C GLY A 11 9.69 14.44 -8.25
N THR A 12 9.63 13.50 -7.29
CA THR A 12 8.42 12.72 -6.99
C THR A 12 7.52 13.37 -5.94
N PHE A 13 8.07 14.31 -5.17
CA PHE A 13 7.36 14.90 -4.02
C PHE A 13 5.98 15.44 -4.38
N GLN A 14 5.85 16.20 -5.47
CA GLN A 14 4.58 16.81 -5.88
C GLN A 14 3.49 15.77 -6.17
N THR A 15 3.84 14.68 -6.88
CA THR A 15 2.91 13.58 -7.16
C THR A 15 2.55 12.80 -5.89
N SER A 16 3.52 12.57 -5.00
CA SER A 16 3.30 11.80 -3.77
C SER A 16 2.46 12.51 -2.70
N ILE A 17 2.32 13.84 -2.76
CA ILE A 17 1.49 14.61 -1.80
C ILE A 17 0.10 14.96 -2.35
N GLU A 18 -0.22 14.53 -3.58
CA GLU A 18 -1.56 14.70 -4.12
C GLU A 18 -2.59 14.12 -3.14
N PRO A 19 -3.72 14.81 -2.90
CA PRO A 19 -4.73 14.31 -1.96
C PRO A 19 -5.18 12.92 -2.42
N ASP A 20 -4.93 11.90 -1.59
CA ASP A 20 -5.41 10.54 -1.83
C ASP A 20 -6.93 10.56 -1.97
N GLN A 21 -7.40 10.52 -3.21
CA GLN A 21 -8.80 10.32 -3.52
C GLN A 21 -9.07 8.82 -3.40
N ASP A 22 -9.74 8.44 -2.32
CA ASP A 22 -10.53 7.20 -2.21
C ASP A 22 -9.82 5.84 -2.22
N CYS A 23 -8.97 5.54 -1.24
CA CYS A 23 -8.59 4.12 -1.05
C CYS A 23 -8.54 3.57 0.39
N CYS A 24 -8.32 4.39 1.43
CA CYS A 24 -7.94 3.79 2.72
C CYS A 24 -8.79 4.15 3.96
N THR A 25 -9.64 5.17 3.95
CA THR A 25 -10.38 5.55 5.18
C THR A 25 -11.39 4.51 5.64
N LEU A 26 -11.96 3.72 4.71
CA LEU A 26 -12.91 2.65 5.02
C LEU A 26 -12.29 1.55 5.90
N PHE A 27 -10.99 1.25 5.69
CA PHE A 27 -10.29 0.14 6.34
C PHE A 27 -9.38 0.60 7.49
N VAL A 28 -9.21 1.91 7.68
CA VAL A 28 -8.44 2.44 8.82
C VAL A 28 -9.27 2.29 10.10
N PRO A 29 -8.82 1.47 11.07
CA PRO A 29 -9.51 1.38 12.34
C PRO A 29 -9.38 2.72 13.10
N PRO A 30 -10.41 3.15 13.85
CA PRO A 30 -10.37 4.42 14.59
C PRO A 30 -9.28 4.45 15.68
N HIS A 31 -8.85 3.28 16.16
CA HIS A 31 -7.82 3.13 17.19
C HIS A 31 -6.79 2.06 16.76
N PRO A 32 -5.79 2.42 15.94
CA PRO A 32 -4.75 1.48 15.53
C PRO A 32 -3.88 1.10 16.73
N ASN A 33 -3.60 -0.20 16.85
CA ASN A 33 -2.72 -0.71 17.90
C ASN A 33 -1.26 -0.54 17.49
N THR A 34 -0.49 0.22 18.28
CA THR A 34 0.95 0.47 18.04
C THR A 34 1.86 -0.61 18.63
N ARG A 35 1.30 -1.58 19.37
CA ARG A 35 2.01 -2.70 20.03
C ARG A 35 1.28 -4.02 19.80
N CYS A 36 1.15 -4.41 18.53
CA CYS A 36 0.61 -5.72 18.16
C CYS A 36 1.56 -6.86 18.59
N ARG A 37 1.00 -7.95 19.12
CA ARG A 37 1.74 -9.16 19.46
C ARG A 37 1.59 -10.21 18.35
N PRO A 38 2.66 -10.94 17.96
CA PRO A 38 2.59 -11.89 16.85
C PRO A 38 1.56 -13.00 17.01
N ASP A 39 1.33 -13.49 18.23
CA ASP A 39 0.32 -14.51 18.55
C ASP A 39 -1.10 -14.03 18.25
N ALA A 40 -1.41 -12.78 18.60
CA ALA A 40 -2.70 -12.15 18.31
C ALA A 40 -2.91 -11.94 16.80
N ILE A 41 -1.85 -11.58 16.06
CA ILE A 41 -1.90 -11.44 14.59
C ILE A 41 -2.20 -12.80 13.95
N GLN A 42 -1.47 -13.85 14.34
CA GLN A 42 -1.67 -15.19 13.78
C GLN A 42 -3.09 -15.71 14.02
N GLN A 43 -3.66 -15.45 15.20
CA GLN A 43 -5.05 -15.82 15.51
C GLN A 43 -6.06 -15.10 14.61
N ALA A 44 -5.84 -13.80 14.34
CA ALA A 44 -6.68 -13.04 13.44
C ALA A 44 -6.57 -13.54 11.98
N GLU A 45 -5.36 -13.82 11.52
CA GLU A 45 -5.09 -14.34 10.17
C GLU A 45 -5.70 -15.73 9.95
N ASN A 46 -5.72 -16.60 10.97
CA ASN A 46 -6.32 -17.93 10.89
C ASN A 46 -7.84 -17.89 10.59
N ALA A 47 -8.50 -16.77 10.85
CA ALA A 47 -9.92 -16.58 10.53
C ALA A 47 -10.16 -16.14 9.07
N LEU A 48 -9.09 -15.88 8.31
CA LEU A 48 -9.17 -15.34 6.96
C LEU A 48 -8.60 -16.34 5.93
N PRO A 49 -9.20 -16.46 4.73
CA PRO A 49 -8.69 -17.31 3.66
C PRO A 49 -7.52 -16.65 2.92
N ILE A 50 -6.46 -16.26 3.65
CA ILE A 50 -5.36 -15.43 3.14
C ILE A 50 -4.72 -16.03 1.89
N GLN A 51 -4.50 -17.35 1.87
CA GLN A 51 -3.88 -18.03 0.72
C GLN A 51 -4.70 -17.87 -0.57
N ASP A 52 -6.02 -17.95 -0.47
CA ASP A 52 -6.90 -17.82 -1.63
C ASP A 52 -7.04 -16.36 -2.06
N MET A 53 -7.05 -15.42 -1.11
CA MET A 53 -7.03 -13.98 -1.40
C MET A 53 -5.76 -13.57 -2.14
N VAL A 54 -4.59 -14.05 -1.69
CA VAL A 54 -3.30 -13.77 -2.35
C VAL A 54 -3.27 -14.38 -3.75
N ARG A 55 -3.73 -15.63 -3.89
CA ARG A 55 -3.81 -16.30 -5.19
C ARG A 55 -4.67 -15.51 -6.17
N ALA A 56 -5.88 -15.13 -5.76
CA ALA A 56 -6.79 -14.35 -6.58
C ALA A 56 -6.16 -13.00 -6.99
N GLY A 57 -5.51 -12.30 -6.06
CA GLY A 57 -4.86 -11.02 -6.35
C GLY A 57 -3.73 -11.12 -7.38
N ILE A 58 -2.96 -12.21 -7.34
CA ILE A 58 -1.91 -12.49 -8.34
C ILE A 58 -2.51 -12.85 -9.69
N GLU A 59 -3.52 -13.74 -9.70
CA GLU A 59 -4.18 -14.21 -10.93
C GLU A 59 -4.84 -13.07 -11.71
N THR A 60 -5.34 -12.04 -11.03
CA THR A 60 -5.98 -10.88 -11.64
C THR A 60 -5.05 -9.69 -11.87
N ALA A 61 -3.75 -9.80 -11.55
CA ALA A 61 -2.81 -8.69 -11.71
C ALA A 61 -2.55 -8.40 -13.20
N GLU A 62 -2.53 -7.12 -13.56
CA GLU A 62 -2.26 -6.66 -14.92
C GLU A 62 -0.82 -6.15 -15.05
N LEU A 63 -0.13 -6.55 -16.13
CA LEU A 63 1.19 -6.03 -16.48
C LEU A 63 1.06 -5.01 -17.61
N ALA A 64 1.52 -3.79 -17.36
CA ALA A 64 1.58 -2.73 -18.36
C ALA A 64 3.04 -2.33 -18.63
N GLU A 65 3.47 -2.41 -19.89
CA GLU A 65 4.75 -1.85 -20.33
C GLU A 65 4.52 -0.43 -20.87
N LEU A 66 5.14 0.55 -20.22
CA LEU A 66 5.02 1.96 -20.60
C LEU A 66 6.27 2.40 -21.36
N SER A 67 6.11 2.79 -22.62
CA SER A 67 7.18 3.38 -23.44
C SER A 67 7.02 4.89 -23.52
N PHE A 68 7.94 5.63 -22.92
CA PHE A 68 7.96 7.10 -22.98
C PHE A 68 8.91 7.55 -24.08
N HIS A 69 8.42 8.35 -25.03
CA HIS A 69 9.25 8.94 -26.07
C HIS A 69 9.70 10.33 -25.60
N ALA A 70 11.00 10.51 -25.41
CA ALA A 70 11.56 11.83 -25.15
C ALA A 70 11.53 12.65 -26.46
N SER A 71 10.95 13.85 -26.40
CA SER A 71 11.04 14.87 -27.46
C SER A 71 12.20 15.81 -27.19
#